data_AF-A0A0F9D1P6-F1
#
_entry.id   AF-A0A0F9D1P6-F1
#
_cell.length_a   1.000
_cell.length_b   1.000
_cell.length_c   1.000
_cell.angle_alpha   90.00
_cell.angle_beta   90.00
_cell.angle_gamma   90.00
#
_symmetry.space_group_name_H-M   'P 1'
#
loop_
_entity.id
_entity.type
_entity.pdbx_description
1 polymer ?
#
loop_
_entity_poly.entity_id
_entity_poly.type
_entity_poly.pdbx_seq_one_letter_code
_entity_poly.pdbx_strand_id
1 'polypeptide(L)'
;KYPSNGGILLFGKNRMKYFPDINIRCVRFSGNDRDKVLDHYDIDIALPLAIEEAINFVEKVSFKFSKFGKIYREDILQFPSVAIRESIINAVVHTDYSIKGTSIQIAIFDDRIEITNPGALPYGLTLTEALNGMSLLRNRVIGKIFKELKIIEQWGSGFARIFNHCAKLGYKKPKIEELGHFFRITIYNEKSQIKILAFKKPWMKIIFEHISKEGSISVKQASKIWKVSERTARLRLIEMIKEDMVLEIGTSVYDPRKKYVLTKHFSQ
;
A
#
# COMPACT_ATOMS: atom_id res chain seq x y z
N LYS A 1 25.52 -33.64 14.00
CA LYS A 1 25.07 -32.23 13.98
C LYS A 1 23.57 -32.20 13.71
N TYR A 2 22.81 -31.40 14.45
CA TYR A 2 21.37 -31.21 14.23
C TYR A 2 21.12 -29.94 13.39
N PRO A 3 20.03 -29.87 12.61
CA PRO A 3 19.67 -28.66 11.87
C PRO A 3 19.30 -27.52 12.82
N SER A 4 19.57 -26.28 12.41
CA SER A 4 19.08 -25.09 13.13
C SER A 4 17.57 -24.92 12.94
N ASN A 5 16.90 -24.19 13.84
CA ASN A 5 15.48 -23.86 13.69
C ASN A 5 15.20 -23.21 12.33
N GLY A 6 16.05 -22.26 11.90
CA GLY A 6 15.96 -21.66 10.58
C GLY A 6 16.09 -22.68 9.44
N GLY A 7 16.99 -23.66 9.56
CA GLY A 7 17.12 -24.75 8.59
C GLY A 7 15.87 -25.63 8.50
N ILE A 8 15.22 -25.91 9.65
CA ILE A 8 13.95 -26.65 9.68
C ILE A 8 12.83 -25.84 9.03
N LEU A 9 12.75 -24.53 9.28
CA LEU A 9 11.73 -23.67 8.67
C LEU A 9 11.90 -23.51 7.15
N LEU A 10 13.15 -23.47 6.68
CA LEU A 10 13.48 -23.28 5.28
C LEU A 10 13.37 -24.56 4.45
N PHE A 11 13.66 -25.74 5.02
CA PHE A 11 13.83 -26.98 4.25
C PHE A 11 13.25 -28.23 4.92
N GLY A 12 12.66 -28.12 6.11
CA GLY A 12 12.20 -29.26 6.89
C GLY A 12 10.93 -29.89 6.32
N LYS A 13 11.01 -31.16 5.91
CA LYS A 13 9.88 -31.93 5.37
C LYS A 13 8.69 -32.03 6.32
N ASN A 14 8.95 -32.12 7.63
CA ASN A 14 7.93 -32.23 8.68
C ASN A 14 8.02 -31.06 9.69
N ARG A 15 8.28 -29.82 9.22
CA ARG A 15 8.52 -28.69 10.14
C ARG A 15 7.34 -28.45 11.10
N MET A 16 6.10 -28.76 10.68
CA MET A 16 4.89 -28.58 11.51
C MET A 16 4.94 -29.39 12.81
N LYS A 17 5.69 -30.50 12.85
CA LYS A 17 5.93 -31.26 14.09
C LYS A 17 6.69 -30.44 15.14
N TYR A 18 7.57 -29.56 14.70
CA TYR A 18 8.42 -28.73 15.55
C TYR A 18 7.84 -27.32 15.73
N PHE A 19 7.12 -26.84 14.72
CA PHE A 19 6.61 -25.47 14.60
C PHE A 19 5.18 -25.45 14.03
N PRO A 20 4.17 -25.89 14.80
CA PRO A 20 2.79 -26.01 14.32
C PRO A 20 2.13 -24.67 14.01
N ASP A 21 2.55 -23.60 14.70
CA ASP A 21 1.96 -22.27 14.56
C ASP A 21 2.61 -21.44 13.44
N ILE A 22 3.66 -21.95 12.80
CA ILE A 22 4.42 -21.24 11.77
C ILE A 22 3.83 -21.55 10.38
N ASN A 23 2.77 -20.80 10.06
CA ASN A 23 2.10 -20.79 8.76
C ASN A 23 1.83 -19.35 8.28
N ILE A 24 1.39 -19.21 7.03
CA ILE A 24 0.85 -17.97 6.47
C ILE A 24 -0.65 -18.20 6.25
N ARG A 25 -1.49 -17.47 6.97
CA ARG A 25 -2.95 -17.51 6.82
C ARG A 25 -3.39 -16.45 5.84
N CYS A 26 -3.95 -16.87 4.72
CA CYS A 26 -4.49 -15.99 3.69
C CYS A 26 -6.02 -16.05 3.69
N VAL A 27 -6.69 -14.90 3.81
CA VAL A 27 -8.15 -14.82 3.84
C VAL A 27 -8.63 -13.68 2.95
N ARG A 28 -9.57 -13.97 2.06
CA ARG A 28 -10.32 -12.98 1.28
C ARG A 28 -11.68 -12.80 1.94
N PHE A 29 -11.99 -11.57 2.35
CA PHE A 29 -13.31 -11.19 2.86
C PHE A 29 -14.17 -10.61 1.74
N SER A 30 -15.49 -10.54 1.90
CA SER A 30 -16.38 -9.75 1.04
C SER A 30 -16.51 -8.35 1.63
N GLY A 31 -16.32 -7.29 0.83
CA GLY A 31 -16.39 -5.92 1.34
C GLY A 31 -15.12 -5.49 2.10
N ASN A 32 -15.31 -4.59 3.06
CA ASN A 32 -14.22 -3.92 3.79
C ASN A 32 -14.09 -4.36 5.27
N ASP A 33 -14.98 -5.25 5.71
CA ASP A 33 -15.07 -5.80 7.06
C ASP A 33 -14.75 -7.30 7.08
N ARG A 34 -14.61 -7.88 8.28
CA ARG A 34 -14.22 -9.29 8.46
C ARG A 34 -15.39 -10.26 8.59
N ASP A 35 -16.58 -9.85 8.16
CA ASP A 35 -17.83 -10.56 8.44
C ASP A 35 -18.04 -11.79 7.56
N LYS A 36 -17.71 -11.70 6.27
CA LYS A 36 -17.95 -12.76 5.29
C LYS A 36 -16.66 -13.19 4.62
N VAL A 37 -16.25 -14.42 4.86
CA VAL A 37 -15.10 -15.05 4.18
C VAL A 37 -15.54 -15.58 2.81
N LEU A 38 -14.78 -15.25 1.77
CA LEU A 38 -14.95 -15.75 0.40
C LEU A 38 -13.96 -16.87 0.09
N ASP A 39 -12.69 -16.67 0.44
CA ASP A 39 -11.63 -17.66 0.27
C ASP A 39 -10.73 -17.69 1.50
N HIS A 40 -10.25 -18.87 1.86
CA HIS A 40 -9.30 -19.08 2.95
C HIS A 40 -8.29 -20.14 2.54
N TYR A 41 -7.00 -19.86 2.76
CA TYR A 41 -5.92 -20.80 2.57
C TYR A 41 -4.86 -20.63 3.68
N ASP A 42 -4.61 -21.68 4.46
CA ASP A 42 -3.51 -21.74 5.42
C ASP A 42 -2.30 -22.43 4.75
N ILE A 43 -1.24 -21.68 4.53
CA ILE A 43 -0.02 -22.14 3.85
C ILE A 43 0.95 -22.67 4.88
N ASP A 44 1.14 -23.98 4.87
CA ASP A 44 1.96 -24.69 5.82
C ASP A 44 3.07 -25.49 5.14
N ILE A 45 3.82 -24.85 4.23
CA ILE A 45 5.01 -25.43 3.58
C ILE A 45 6.30 -24.68 3.94
N ALA A 46 7.42 -25.14 3.39
CA ALA A 46 8.72 -24.50 3.59
C ALA A 46 8.71 -23.03 3.17
N LEU A 47 9.37 -22.15 3.95
CA LEU A 47 9.22 -20.69 3.81
C LEU A 47 9.48 -20.12 2.40
N PRO A 48 10.49 -20.57 1.62
CA PRO A 48 10.68 -20.07 0.25
C PRO A 48 9.45 -20.33 -0.64
N LEU A 49 8.89 -21.53 -0.55
CA LEU A 49 7.71 -21.93 -1.32
C LEU A 49 6.44 -21.26 -0.78
N ALA A 50 6.35 -21.08 0.54
CA ALA A 50 5.21 -20.44 1.18
C ALA A 50 5.02 -18.99 0.71
N ILE A 51 6.13 -18.27 0.44
CA ILE A 51 6.09 -16.92 -0.14
C ILE A 51 5.46 -16.95 -1.55
N GLU A 52 5.88 -17.89 -2.39
CA GLU A 52 5.34 -18.03 -3.74
C GLU A 52 3.85 -18.37 -3.72
N GLU A 53 3.44 -19.31 -2.86
CA GLU A 53 2.02 -19.65 -2.70
C GLU A 53 1.18 -18.49 -2.16
N ALA A 54 1.71 -17.71 -1.23
CA ALA A 54 1.02 -16.54 -0.69
C ALA A 54 0.81 -15.47 -1.76
N ILE A 55 1.83 -15.21 -2.59
CA ILE A 55 1.73 -14.28 -3.72
C ILE A 55 0.71 -14.80 -4.74
N ASN A 56 0.79 -16.07 -5.12
CA ASN A 56 -0.13 -16.70 -6.07
C ASN A 56 -1.58 -16.65 -5.58
N PHE A 57 -1.81 -16.87 -4.27
CA PHE A 57 -3.13 -16.73 -3.66
C PHE A 57 -3.64 -15.31 -3.84
N VAL A 58 -2.85 -14.29 -3.45
CA VAL A 58 -3.25 -12.87 -3.60
C VAL A 58 -3.55 -12.54 -5.05
N GLU A 59 -2.72 -12.96 -6.01
CA GLU A 59 -2.93 -12.69 -7.44
C GLU A 59 -4.16 -13.41 -8.02
N LYS A 60 -4.50 -14.59 -7.49
CA LYS A 60 -5.68 -15.36 -7.90
C LYS A 60 -6.98 -14.72 -7.41
N VAL A 61 -7.01 -14.24 -6.17
CA VAL A 61 -8.23 -13.67 -5.57
C VAL A 61 -8.37 -12.16 -5.78
N SER A 62 -7.30 -11.48 -6.21
CA SER A 62 -7.34 -10.06 -6.58
C SER A 62 -8.06 -9.90 -7.92
N PHE A 63 -8.91 -8.88 -8.03
CA PHE A 63 -9.56 -8.58 -9.31
C PHE A 63 -8.53 -8.16 -10.37
N LYS A 64 -8.73 -8.65 -11.59
CA LYS A 64 -7.99 -8.22 -12.78
C LYS A 64 -8.87 -7.31 -13.60
N PHE A 65 -8.45 -6.06 -13.77
CA PHE A 65 -9.06 -5.16 -14.73
C PHE A 65 -8.48 -5.45 -16.10
N SER A 66 -9.33 -5.65 -17.09
CA SER A 66 -8.84 -5.77 -18.46
C SER A 66 -8.87 -4.41 -19.13
N LYS A 67 -7.69 -3.92 -19.50
CA LYS A 67 -7.56 -2.73 -20.34
C LYS A 67 -7.43 -3.21 -21.79
N PHE A 68 -8.33 -2.75 -22.65
CA PHE A 68 -8.15 -2.93 -24.09
C PHE A 68 -7.05 -1.97 -24.56
N GLY A 69 -5.89 -2.51 -24.94
CA GLY A 69 -4.90 -1.79 -25.75
C GLY A 69 -5.36 -1.66 -27.20
N LYS A 70 -4.56 -1.01 -28.06
CA LYS A 70 -4.88 -0.84 -29.49
C LYS A 70 -4.97 -2.17 -30.27
N ILE A 71 -4.39 -3.27 -29.76
CA ILE A 71 -4.34 -4.58 -30.43
C ILE A 71 -4.52 -5.75 -29.43
N TYR A 72 -3.99 -5.66 -28.20
CA TYR A 72 -4.06 -6.74 -27.21
C TYR A 72 -4.70 -6.30 -25.89
N ARG A 73 -5.31 -7.26 -25.19
CA ARG A 73 -5.87 -7.11 -23.84
C ARG A 73 -4.74 -7.23 -22.82
N GLU A 74 -4.58 -6.23 -21.96
CA GLU A 74 -3.67 -6.27 -20.82
C GLU A 74 -4.48 -6.43 -19.53
N ASP A 75 -4.18 -7.46 -18.74
CA ASP A 75 -4.75 -7.64 -17.41
C ASP A 75 -3.93 -6.87 -16.38
N ILE A 76 -4.56 -5.86 -15.78
CA ILE A 76 -3.98 -5.01 -14.74
C ILE A 76 -4.50 -5.51 -13.40
N LEU A 77 -3.58 -5.95 -12.54
CA LEU A 77 -3.90 -6.29 -11.15
C LEU A 77 -4.41 -5.06 -10.40
N GLN A 78 -5.45 -5.26 -9.58
CA GLN A 78 -6.06 -4.24 -8.72
C GLN A 78 -5.07 -3.60 -7.74
N PHE A 79 -4.03 -4.34 -7.35
CA PHE A 79 -3.02 -3.90 -6.37
C PHE A 79 -1.61 -3.88 -6.98
N PRO A 80 -0.70 -3.03 -6.45
CA PRO A 80 0.68 -2.97 -6.93
C PRO A 80 1.46 -4.25 -6.57
N SER A 81 1.67 -5.13 -7.55
CA SER A 81 2.29 -6.46 -7.38
C SER A 81 3.66 -6.42 -6.68
N VAL A 82 4.53 -5.48 -7.04
CA VAL A 82 5.84 -5.31 -6.38
C VAL A 82 5.69 -4.97 -4.90
N ALA A 83 4.71 -4.14 -4.54
CA ALA A 83 4.48 -3.79 -3.14
C ALA A 83 3.94 -4.97 -2.34
N ILE A 84 3.03 -5.78 -2.94
CA ILE A 84 2.53 -7.01 -2.31
C ILE A 84 3.68 -7.98 -2.07
N ARG A 85 4.45 -8.31 -3.12
CA ARG A 85 5.58 -9.25 -3.04
C ARG A 85 6.56 -8.85 -1.96
N GLU A 86 7.03 -7.60 -1.98
CA GLU A 86 7.99 -7.10 -0.99
C GLU A 86 7.41 -7.12 0.43
N SER A 87 6.13 -6.81 0.60
CA SER A 87 5.48 -6.84 1.92
C SER A 87 5.35 -8.26 2.49
N ILE A 88 4.99 -9.24 1.66
CA ILE A 88 4.89 -10.65 2.06
C ILE A 88 6.28 -11.18 2.44
N ILE A 89 7.29 -10.89 1.63
CA ILE A 89 8.67 -11.29 1.92
C ILE A 89 9.15 -10.66 3.23
N ASN A 90 8.90 -9.36 3.44
CA ASN A 90 9.26 -8.68 4.68
C ASN A 90 8.54 -9.28 5.90
N ALA A 91 7.26 -9.61 5.77
CA ALA A 91 6.52 -10.30 6.82
C ALA A 91 7.22 -11.62 7.21
N VAL A 92 7.56 -12.47 6.24
CA VAL A 92 8.26 -13.76 6.51
C VAL A 92 9.66 -13.57 7.10
N VAL A 93 10.42 -12.59 6.62
CA VAL A 93 11.80 -12.35 7.10
C VAL A 93 11.82 -11.76 8.50
N HIS A 94 10.88 -10.87 8.82
CA HIS A 94 10.89 -10.10 10.06
C HIS A 94 9.96 -10.64 11.14
N THR A 95 9.14 -11.66 10.85
CA THR A 95 8.28 -12.32 11.86
C THR A 95 9.07 -12.76 13.09
N ASP A 96 8.51 -12.49 14.28
CA ASP A 96 8.96 -13.12 15.51
C ASP A 96 8.35 -14.51 15.65
N TYR A 97 9.09 -15.52 15.16
CA TYR A 97 8.70 -16.93 15.21
C TYR A 97 8.69 -17.55 16.63
N SER A 98 9.06 -16.78 17.66
CA SER A 98 8.95 -17.24 19.05
C SER A 98 7.55 -17.03 19.65
N ILE A 99 6.74 -16.14 19.05
CA ILE A 99 5.37 -15.86 19.47
C ILE A 99 4.46 -17.00 18.98
N LYS A 100 3.86 -17.72 19.94
CA LYS A 100 2.98 -18.87 19.67
C LYS A 100 1.51 -18.47 19.53
N GLY A 101 0.69 -19.37 18.97
CA GLY A 101 -0.75 -19.17 18.84
C GLY A 101 -1.16 -18.11 17.81
N THR A 102 -0.24 -17.69 16.95
CA THR A 102 -0.49 -16.74 15.87
C THR A 102 0.36 -17.08 14.65
N SER A 103 -0.08 -16.61 13.50
CA SER A 103 0.58 -16.76 12.21
C SER A 103 0.78 -15.42 11.51
N ILE A 104 1.50 -15.43 10.39
CA ILE A 104 1.48 -14.31 9.45
C ILE A 104 0.09 -14.29 8.80
N GLN A 105 -0.57 -13.14 8.80
CA GLN A 105 -1.92 -12.98 8.29
C GLN A 105 -1.93 -12.07 7.06
N ILE A 106 -2.52 -12.54 5.98
CA ILE A 106 -2.79 -11.79 4.76
C ILE A 106 -4.30 -11.70 4.61
N ALA A 107 -4.87 -10.54 4.95
CA ALA A 107 -6.30 -10.27 4.83
C ALA A 107 -6.56 -9.37 3.62
N ILE A 108 -7.41 -9.84 2.71
CA ILE A 108 -7.70 -9.17 1.44
C ILE A 108 -9.15 -8.68 1.49
N PHE A 109 -9.32 -7.38 1.28
CA PHE A 109 -10.59 -6.67 1.25
C PHE A 109 -10.83 -6.06 -0.13
N ASP A 110 -12.01 -5.50 -0.35
CA ASP A 110 -12.35 -4.87 -1.62
C ASP A 110 -11.49 -3.63 -1.90
N ASP A 111 -11.05 -2.90 -0.86
CA ASP A 111 -10.30 -1.65 -0.95
C ASP A 111 -8.80 -1.77 -0.61
N ARG A 112 -8.40 -2.82 0.12
CA ARG A 112 -7.05 -2.95 0.68
C ARG A 112 -6.61 -4.38 0.91
N ILE A 113 -5.31 -4.56 1.06
CA ILE A 113 -4.67 -5.77 1.57
C ILE A 113 -3.94 -5.41 2.86
N GLU A 114 -4.22 -6.14 3.94
CA GLU A 114 -3.52 -6.04 5.22
C GLU A 114 -2.60 -7.25 5.38
N ILE A 115 -1.29 -6.99 5.49
CA ILE A 115 -0.28 -8.02 5.79
C ILE A 115 0.21 -7.75 7.20
N THR A 116 -0.09 -8.68 8.11
CA THR A 116 0.23 -8.58 9.54
C THR A 116 1.17 -9.72 9.94
N ASN A 117 2.32 -9.41 10.50
CA ASN A 117 3.23 -10.40 11.04
C ASN A 117 3.37 -10.28 12.57
N PRO A 118 3.57 -11.40 13.28
CA PRO A 118 3.96 -11.38 14.69
C PRO A 118 5.31 -10.67 14.89
N GLY A 119 5.43 -9.95 15.99
CA GLY A 119 6.60 -9.17 16.38
C GLY A 119 6.54 -7.73 15.91
N ALA A 120 6.71 -6.79 16.85
CA ALA A 120 6.96 -5.38 16.59
C ALA A 120 8.37 -5.16 15.98
N LEU A 121 8.74 -3.91 15.72
CA LEU A 121 10.10 -3.56 15.30
C LEU A 121 11.13 -4.04 16.35
N PRO A 122 12.32 -4.46 15.92
CA PRO A 122 13.40 -4.83 16.84
C PRO A 122 13.70 -3.70 17.83
N TYR A 123 14.04 -4.06 19.07
CA TYR A 123 14.41 -3.08 20.10
C TYR A 123 15.52 -2.15 19.60
N GLY A 124 15.33 -0.84 19.78
CA GLY A 124 16.27 0.18 19.32
C GLY A 124 16.13 0.58 17.85
N LEU A 125 15.15 0.03 17.10
CA LEU A 125 14.80 0.51 15.77
C LEU A 125 13.44 1.21 15.80
N THR A 126 13.42 2.50 15.53
CA THR A 126 12.19 3.28 15.41
C THR A 126 11.57 3.08 14.03
N LEU A 127 10.26 3.31 13.91
CA LEU A 127 9.58 3.31 12.60
C LEU A 127 10.20 4.33 11.65
N THR A 128 10.59 5.50 12.15
CA THR A 128 11.25 6.53 11.33
C THR A 128 12.58 6.08 10.76
N GLU A 129 13.41 5.40 11.55
CA GLU A 129 14.69 4.84 11.09
C GLU A 129 14.48 3.70 10.09
N ALA A 130 13.50 2.81 10.36
CA ALA A 130 13.16 1.73 9.47
C ALA A 130 12.72 2.25 8.08
N LEU A 131 11.91 3.30 8.07
CA LEU A 131 11.47 3.96 6.83
C LEU A 131 12.60 4.67 6.08
N ASN A 132 13.66 5.09 6.79
CA ASN A 132 14.87 5.69 6.21
C ASN A 132 15.90 4.63 5.75
N GLY A 133 15.54 3.35 5.79
CA GLY A 133 16.35 2.25 5.24
C GLY A 133 17.23 1.54 6.27
N MET A 134 17.11 1.86 7.56
CA MET A 134 17.76 1.04 8.59
C MET A 134 17.02 -0.30 8.72
N SER A 135 17.75 -1.41 8.63
CA SER A 135 17.17 -2.74 8.72
C SER A 135 17.94 -3.60 9.71
N LEU A 136 17.23 -4.13 10.71
CA LEU A 136 17.75 -5.09 11.66
C LEU A 136 17.10 -6.45 11.43
N LEU A 137 17.92 -7.43 11.02
CA LEU A 137 17.48 -8.80 10.76
C LEU A 137 17.35 -9.60 12.06
N ARG A 138 16.11 -9.87 12.46
CA ARG A 138 15.76 -10.82 13.54
C ARG A 138 16.15 -12.25 13.14
N ASN A 139 15.74 -12.69 11.94
CA ASN A 139 15.96 -14.05 11.46
C ASN A 139 17.18 -14.15 10.53
N ARG A 140 18.39 -14.10 11.09
CA ARG A 140 19.65 -14.06 10.31
C ARG A 140 19.84 -15.24 9.36
N VAL A 141 19.47 -16.46 9.76
CA VAL A 141 19.58 -17.66 8.91
C VAL A 141 18.63 -17.58 7.72
N ILE A 142 17.38 -17.18 7.95
CA ILE A 142 16.37 -16.99 6.90
C ILE A 142 16.82 -15.89 5.94
N GLY A 143 17.21 -14.73 6.47
CA GLY A 143 17.70 -13.61 5.66
C GLY A 143 18.91 -13.97 4.80
N LYS A 144 19.88 -14.73 5.35
CA LYS A 144 21.04 -15.20 4.59
C LYS A 144 20.62 -16.08 3.41
N ILE A 145 19.78 -17.10 3.66
CA ILE A 145 19.31 -18.00 2.61
C ILE A 145 18.46 -17.26 1.58
N PHE A 146 17.56 -16.37 2.00
CA PHE A 146 16.75 -15.59 1.06
C PHE A 146 17.60 -14.66 0.19
N LYS A 147 18.70 -14.13 0.72
CA LYS A 147 19.68 -13.38 -0.07
C LYS A 147 20.36 -14.28 -1.11
N GLU A 148 20.79 -15.48 -0.72
CA GLU A 148 21.41 -16.47 -1.61
C GLU A 148 20.43 -16.92 -2.73
N LEU A 149 19.15 -17.10 -2.40
CA LEU A 149 18.07 -17.39 -3.33
C LEU A 149 17.62 -16.17 -4.16
N LYS A 150 18.21 -14.99 -3.95
CA LYS A 150 17.83 -13.72 -4.60
C LYS A 150 16.36 -13.32 -4.39
N ILE A 151 15.79 -13.72 -3.25
CA ILE A 151 14.44 -13.33 -2.82
C ILE A 151 14.47 -11.92 -2.21
N ILE A 152 15.54 -11.57 -1.49
CA ILE A 152 15.74 -10.24 -0.87
C ILE A 152 17.07 -9.59 -1.28
N GLU A 153 17.10 -8.26 -1.19
CA GLU A 153 18.32 -7.45 -1.25
C GLU A 153 18.76 -7.01 0.16
N GLN A 154 20.06 -6.82 0.39
CA GLN A 154 20.62 -6.54 1.72
C GLN A 154 20.79 -5.03 2.02
N TRP A 155 20.03 -4.15 1.36
CA TRP A 155 20.25 -2.69 1.41
C TRP A 155 19.13 -1.90 2.11
N GLY A 156 18.25 -2.55 2.87
CA GLY A 156 17.14 -1.86 3.55
C GLY A 156 16.17 -1.14 2.59
N SER A 157 16.19 -1.52 1.31
CA SER A 157 15.45 -0.85 0.23
C SER A 157 13.98 -1.25 0.15
N GLY A 158 13.52 -2.21 0.96
CA GLY A 158 12.19 -2.80 0.87
C GLY A 158 11.05 -1.79 1.02
N PHE A 159 11.05 -0.98 2.09
CA PHE A 159 10.02 0.06 2.26
C PHE A 159 10.08 1.13 1.17
N ALA A 160 11.29 1.56 0.79
CA ALA A 160 11.47 2.53 -0.29
C ALA A 160 10.91 1.98 -1.62
N ARG A 161 11.14 0.70 -1.92
CA ARG A 161 10.62 0.03 -3.11
C ARG A 161 9.10 -0.03 -3.10
N ILE A 162 8.49 -0.43 -1.97
CA ILE A 162 7.04 -0.44 -1.79
C ILE A 162 6.47 0.95 -2.05
N PHE A 163 6.99 1.98 -1.39
CA PHE A 163 6.49 3.34 -1.52
C PHE A 163 6.70 3.93 -2.90
N ASN A 164 7.90 3.76 -3.49
CA ASN A 164 8.21 4.27 -4.81
C ASN A 164 7.35 3.59 -5.88
N HIS A 165 7.08 2.29 -5.75
CA HIS A 165 6.25 1.56 -6.69
C HIS A 165 4.78 1.97 -6.61
N CYS A 166 4.21 2.04 -5.39
CA CYS A 166 2.86 2.56 -5.19
C CYS A 166 2.74 3.99 -5.74
N ALA A 167 3.72 4.84 -5.41
CA ALA A 167 3.79 6.19 -5.91
C ALA A 167 3.84 6.23 -7.45
N LYS A 168 4.73 5.46 -8.09
CA LYS A 168 4.88 5.46 -9.55
C LYS A 168 3.59 5.09 -10.27
N LEU A 169 2.84 4.12 -9.74
CA LEU A 169 1.56 3.68 -10.30
C LEU A 169 0.35 4.54 -9.85
N GLY A 170 0.60 5.54 -9.01
CA GLY A 170 -0.42 6.44 -8.53
C GLY A 170 -1.30 5.86 -7.44
N TYR A 171 -0.92 4.77 -6.77
CA TYR A 171 -1.65 4.26 -5.59
C TYR A 171 -1.46 5.16 -4.38
N LYS A 172 -2.43 5.13 -3.46
CA LYS A 172 -2.32 5.72 -2.13
C LYS A 172 -1.11 5.14 -1.40
N LYS A 173 -0.47 5.98 -0.57
CA LYS A 173 0.69 5.55 0.22
C LYS A 173 0.26 4.42 1.17
N PRO A 174 0.98 3.28 1.19
CA PRO A 174 0.73 2.22 2.16
C PRO A 174 0.83 2.74 3.60
N LYS A 175 -0.04 2.23 4.46
CA LYS A 175 -0.04 2.55 5.90
C LYS A 175 0.77 1.48 6.64
N ILE A 176 1.59 1.91 7.59
CA ILE A 176 2.41 1.01 8.42
C ILE A 176 2.08 1.30 9.87
N GLU A 177 1.84 0.23 10.65
CA GLU A 177 1.36 0.31 12.02
C GLU A 177 1.99 -0.77 12.90
N GLU A 178 2.32 -0.41 14.14
CA GLU A 178 2.60 -1.37 15.21
C GLU A 178 1.32 -1.55 16.04
N LEU A 179 0.80 -2.78 16.06
CA LEU A 179 -0.44 -3.15 16.73
C LEU A 179 -0.11 -4.04 17.92
N GLY A 180 0.38 -3.43 19.00
CA GLY A 180 0.87 -4.18 20.17
C GLY A 180 2.08 -5.05 19.80
N HIS A 181 1.91 -6.37 19.79
CA HIS A 181 2.95 -7.33 19.42
C HIS A 181 2.97 -7.68 17.93
N PHE A 182 2.30 -6.92 17.09
CA PHE A 182 2.21 -7.16 15.65
C PHE A 182 2.70 -5.97 14.86
N PHE A 183 3.23 -6.25 13.67
CA PHE A 183 3.52 -5.24 12.67
C PHE A 183 2.58 -5.43 11.49
N ARG A 184 1.96 -4.35 11.02
CA ARG A 184 1.04 -4.38 9.87
C ARG A 184 1.47 -3.38 8.81
N ILE A 185 1.41 -3.84 7.57
CA ILE A 185 1.39 -2.97 6.40
C ILE A 185 0.07 -3.14 5.64
N THR A 186 -0.55 -2.01 5.29
CA THR A 186 -1.81 -1.95 4.56
C THR A 186 -1.58 -1.31 3.21
N ILE A 187 -1.88 -2.03 2.13
CA ILE A 187 -1.76 -1.60 0.73
C ILE A 187 -3.17 -1.36 0.19
N TYR A 188 -3.43 -0.16 -0.32
CA TYR A 188 -4.72 0.21 -0.89
C TYR A 188 -4.75 -0.01 -2.41
N ASN A 189 -5.92 -0.31 -2.96
CA ASN A 189 -6.16 -0.28 -4.41
C ASN A 189 -6.51 1.13 -4.93
N GLU A 190 -6.81 2.06 -4.03
CA GLU A 190 -7.19 3.41 -4.36
C GLU A 190 -6.03 4.14 -5.04
N LYS A 191 -6.30 4.75 -6.19
CA LYS A 191 -5.34 5.63 -6.85
C LYS A 191 -5.44 7.04 -6.27
N SER A 192 -4.30 7.58 -5.86
CA SER A 192 -4.09 8.97 -5.48
C SER A 192 -4.66 9.91 -6.54
N GLN A 193 -5.75 10.57 -6.17
CA GLN A 193 -6.43 11.55 -7.01
C GLN A 193 -5.48 12.68 -7.43
N ILE A 194 -4.59 13.14 -6.54
CA ILE A 194 -3.54 14.13 -6.85
C ILE A 194 -2.70 13.71 -8.07
N LYS A 195 -2.37 12.43 -8.22
CA LYS A 195 -1.59 11.93 -9.35
C LYS A 195 -2.42 11.80 -10.61
N ILE A 196 -3.66 11.35 -10.51
CA ILE A 196 -4.61 11.37 -11.62
C ILE A 196 -4.71 12.81 -12.17
N LEU A 197 -4.82 13.80 -11.28
CA LEU A 197 -4.87 15.22 -11.64
C LEU A 197 -3.57 15.73 -12.24
N ALA A 198 -2.42 15.33 -11.69
CA ALA A 198 -1.12 15.68 -12.23
C ALA A 198 -0.93 15.19 -13.68
N PHE A 199 -1.38 13.97 -13.98
CA PHE A 199 -1.34 13.41 -15.34
C PHE A 199 -2.36 14.06 -16.28
N LYS A 200 -3.56 14.37 -15.78
CA LYS A 200 -4.63 14.95 -16.59
C LYS A 200 -4.32 16.40 -16.96
N LYS A 201 -4.00 17.24 -15.96
CA LYS A 201 -3.73 18.68 -16.11
C LYS A 201 -2.79 19.18 -15.00
N PRO A 202 -1.48 19.39 -15.27
CA PRO A 202 -0.51 19.76 -14.24
C PRO A 202 -0.87 21.01 -13.42
N TRP A 203 -1.60 21.96 -14.02
CA TRP A 203 -2.05 23.16 -13.31
C TRP A 203 -3.14 22.88 -12.27
N MET A 204 -3.97 21.84 -12.45
CA MET A 204 -5.00 21.45 -11.48
C MET A 204 -4.37 20.98 -10.17
N LYS A 205 -3.25 20.24 -10.26
CA LYS A 205 -2.49 19.77 -9.10
C LYS A 205 -2.12 20.89 -8.13
N ILE A 206 -1.66 22.04 -8.65
CA ILE A 206 -1.16 23.15 -7.84
C ILE A 206 -2.27 23.73 -6.95
N ILE A 207 -3.48 23.89 -7.49
CA ILE A 207 -4.61 24.40 -6.72
C ILE A 207 -5.19 23.33 -5.81
N PHE A 208 -5.21 22.09 -6.25
CA PHE A 208 -5.62 20.97 -5.39
C PHE A 208 -4.77 20.91 -4.11
N GLU A 209 -3.44 20.96 -4.25
CA GLU A 209 -2.51 20.97 -3.11
C GLU A 209 -2.69 22.21 -2.21
N HIS A 210 -3.01 23.36 -2.81
CA HIS A 210 -3.28 24.59 -2.05
C HIS A 210 -4.58 24.51 -1.25
N ILE A 211 -5.70 24.12 -1.87
CA ILE A 211 -6.99 24.00 -1.18
C ILE A 211 -6.93 22.90 -0.12
N SER A 212 -6.20 21.81 -0.37
CA SER A 212 -6.02 20.73 0.63
C SER A 212 -5.34 21.23 1.91
N LYS A 213 -4.49 22.26 1.82
CA LYS A 213 -3.76 22.84 2.98
C LYS A 213 -4.50 24.01 3.62
N GLU A 214 -5.02 24.93 2.79
CA GLU A 214 -5.60 26.21 3.21
C GLU A 214 -7.14 26.15 3.34
N GLY A 215 -7.74 25.02 2.99
CA GLY A 215 -9.18 24.76 3.06
C GLY A 215 -10.01 25.42 1.97
N SER A 216 -9.56 26.55 1.40
CA SER A 216 -10.29 27.28 0.35
C SER A 216 -9.36 28.12 -0.52
N ILE A 217 -9.86 28.54 -1.69
CA ILE A 217 -9.13 29.48 -2.55
C ILE A 217 -10.08 30.47 -3.24
N SER A 218 -9.63 31.72 -3.43
CA SER A 218 -10.31 32.73 -4.25
C SER A 218 -9.74 32.77 -5.68
N VAL A 219 -10.50 33.34 -6.63
CA VAL A 219 -10.02 33.55 -8.02
C VAL A 219 -8.72 34.36 -8.05
N LYS A 220 -8.60 35.38 -7.19
CA LYS A 220 -7.41 36.24 -7.09
C LYS A 220 -6.17 35.46 -6.62
N GLN A 221 -6.34 34.56 -5.65
CA GLN A 221 -5.26 33.67 -5.20
C GLN A 221 -4.88 32.68 -6.30
N ALA A 222 -5.88 32.07 -6.95
CA ALA A 222 -5.64 31.12 -8.04
C ALA A 222 -4.91 31.75 -9.23
N SER A 223 -5.26 32.98 -9.61
CA SER A 223 -4.57 33.78 -10.63
C SER A 223 -3.09 34.00 -10.30
N LYS A 224 -2.78 34.36 -9.04
CA LYS A 224 -1.39 34.53 -8.58
C LYS A 224 -0.61 33.22 -8.61
N ILE A 225 -1.20 32.13 -8.13
CA ILE A 225 -0.56 30.81 -8.07
C ILE A 225 -0.27 30.27 -9.49
N TRP A 226 -1.25 30.38 -10.39
CA TRP A 226 -1.09 29.94 -11.78
C TRP A 226 -0.30 30.92 -12.65
N LYS A 227 -0.04 32.15 -12.18
CA LYS A 227 0.55 33.24 -12.97
C LYS A 227 -0.22 33.52 -14.27
N VAL A 228 -1.55 33.56 -14.18
CA VAL A 228 -2.47 33.84 -15.30
C VAL A 228 -3.44 34.96 -14.94
N SER A 229 -4.15 35.51 -15.93
CA SER A 229 -5.19 36.51 -15.68
C SER A 229 -6.33 35.95 -14.81
N GLU A 230 -7.02 36.82 -14.06
CA GLU A 230 -8.18 36.41 -13.26
C GLU A 230 -9.30 35.78 -14.11
N ARG A 231 -9.45 36.23 -15.37
CA ARG A 231 -10.36 35.60 -16.35
C ARG A 231 -9.99 34.14 -16.61
N THR A 232 -8.72 33.86 -16.90
CA THR A 232 -8.25 32.49 -17.15
C THR A 232 -8.31 31.63 -15.90
N ALA A 233 -7.99 32.20 -14.73
CA ALA A 233 -8.13 31.50 -13.45
C ALA A 233 -9.59 31.11 -13.17
N ARG A 234 -10.54 32.00 -13.44
CA ARG A 234 -11.97 31.71 -13.30
C ARG A 234 -12.41 30.58 -14.24
N LEU A 235 -11.99 30.58 -15.50
CA LEU A 235 -12.32 29.51 -16.45
C LEU A 235 -11.78 28.15 -15.99
N ARG A 236 -10.54 28.11 -15.48
CA ARG A 236 -9.93 26.90 -14.91
C ARG A 236 -10.66 26.40 -13.66
N LEU A 237 -11.10 27.30 -12.78
CA LEU A 237 -11.91 26.92 -11.61
C LEU A 237 -13.28 26.37 -12.03
N ILE A 238 -13.94 26.97 -13.01
CA ILE A 238 -15.19 26.45 -13.59
C ILE A 238 -14.98 25.05 -14.17
N GLU A 239 -13.86 24.81 -14.84
CA GLU A 239 -13.49 23.49 -15.33
C GLU A 239 -13.31 22.47 -14.20
N MET A 240 -12.69 22.88 -13.09
CA MET A 240 -12.58 22.03 -11.89
C MET A 240 -13.95 21.76 -11.23
N ILE A 241 -14.91 22.68 -11.31
CA ILE A 241 -16.31 22.44 -10.87
C ILE A 241 -16.98 21.40 -11.78
N LYS A 242 -16.80 21.50 -13.10
CA LYS A 242 -17.35 20.53 -14.06
C LYS A 242 -16.79 19.12 -13.87
N GLU A 243 -15.55 19.02 -13.39
CA GLU A 243 -14.92 17.75 -13.02
C GLU A 243 -15.25 17.30 -11.57
N ASP A 244 -16.21 17.96 -10.92
CA ASP A 244 -16.66 17.69 -9.54
C ASP A 244 -15.53 17.69 -8.48
N MET A 245 -14.49 18.50 -8.71
CA MET A 245 -13.35 18.59 -7.80
C MET A 245 -13.49 19.68 -6.76
N VAL A 246 -14.10 20.79 -7.13
CA VAL A 246 -14.27 21.95 -6.26
C VAL A 246 -15.70 22.43 -6.27
N LEU A 247 -16.17 22.85 -5.11
CA LEU A 247 -17.45 23.52 -4.94
C LEU A 247 -17.21 25.02 -4.81
N GLU A 248 -18.06 25.78 -5.47
CA GLU A 248 -18.14 27.21 -5.27
C GLU A 248 -18.98 27.52 -4.03
N ILE A 249 -18.40 28.25 -3.08
CA ILE A 249 -19.07 28.79 -1.90
C ILE A 249 -19.14 30.31 -2.08
N GLY A 250 -20.36 30.83 -2.19
CA GLY A 250 -20.64 32.25 -2.31
C GLY A 250 -22.11 32.57 -2.01
N THR A 251 -22.36 33.81 -1.62
CA THR A 251 -23.70 34.30 -1.26
C THR A 251 -24.55 34.67 -2.49
N SER A 252 -23.92 34.90 -3.65
CA SER A 252 -24.61 35.16 -4.92
C SER A 252 -23.73 34.85 -6.15
N VAL A 253 -24.35 34.84 -7.35
CA VAL A 253 -23.68 34.63 -8.65
C VAL A 253 -22.62 35.70 -8.96
N TYR A 254 -22.67 36.88 -8.33
CA TYR A 254 -21.71 37.97 -8.54
C TYR A 254 -20.88 38.30 -7.29
N ASP A 255 -20.87 37.42 -6.29
CA ASP A 255 -20.19 37.68 -5.03
C ASP A 255 -18.66 37.83 -5.22
N PRO A 256 -18.07 38.99 -4.86
CA PRO A 256 -16.63 39.23 -4.98
C PRO A 256 -15.80 38.43 -3.95
N ARG A 257 -16.44 37.83 -2.93
CA ARG A 257 -15.80 36.99 -1.90
C ARG A 257 -15.93 35.49 -2.17
N LYS A 258 -16.32 35.09 -3.38
CA LYS A 258 -16.41 33.67 -3.78
C LYS A 258 -15.14 32.90 -3.44
N LYS A 259 -15.34 31.78 -2.77
CA LYS A 259 -14.30 30.81 -2.43
C LYS A 259 -14.62 29.48 -3.06
N TYR A 260 -13.58 28.75 -3.40
CA TYR A 260 -13.65 27.39 -3.93
C TYR A 260 -13.04 26.46 -2.90
N VAL A 261 -13.76 25.39 -2.56
CA VAL A 261 -13.33 24.35 -1.62
C VAL A 261 -13.35 22.99 -2.30
N LEU A 262 -12.63 22.00 -1.79
CA LEU A 262 -12.72 20.64 -2.33
C LEU A 262 -14.10 20.03 -2.06
N THR A 263 -14.61 19.26 -3.02
CA THR A 263 -15.77 18.40 -2.80
C THR A 263 -15.46 17.32 -1.76
N LYS A 264 -16.49 16.78 -1.09
CA LYS A 264 -16.33 15.73 -0.06
C LYS A 264 -15.61 14.48 -0.55
N HIS A 265 -15.66 14.20 -1.86
CA HIS A 265 -14.94 13.10 -2.51
C HIS A 265 -13.42 13.28 -2.57
N PHE A 266 -12.94 14.52 -2.39
CA PHE A 266 -11.52 14.90 -2.50
C PHE A 266 -10.96 15.46 -1.18
N SER A 267 -11.77 15.51 -0.11
CA SER A 267 -11.40 16.12 1.18
C SER A 267 -10.83 15.13 2.21
N GLN A 268 -10.55 13.87 1.85
CA GLN A 268 -10.04 12.81 2.74
C GLN A 268 -8.65 12.30 2.33
#